data_AF-A0A7S0IJ94-F1
#
_entry.id   AF-A0A7S0IJ94-F1
#
_cell.length_a   1.000
_cell.length_b   1.000
_cell.length_c   1.000
_cell.angle_alpha   90.00
_cell.angle_beta   90.00
_cell.angle_gamma   90.00
#
_symmetry.space_group_name_H-M   'P 1'
#
loop_
_entity.id
_entity.type
_entity.pdbx_description
1 polymer ?
#
loop_
_entity_poly.entity_id
_entity_poly.type
_entity_poly.pdbx_seq_one_letter_code
_entity_poly.pdbx_strand_id
1 'polypeptide(L)'
;VDRALANSLRQRFDLGLFDPPDAYEWPTATDVGSATSAELSLRASQEAIVLLRNDAALLPLRPGGSVAVLGPHAAAQKVLMQPYPFTPFCADKTLDCLESPFAAIARINGAGRTATASGCDLFNTSRAGFKEALDRARAATTVVLALGIETCGLTAAHNLNPAARGGVGHCFQEKHTDGYVFPDEYLELEAHDRLNISLPQVQLDLAAEVLRLGKPTVVLLFNGGALALDALLETIATSAARVAIIEAFYPGPRGGE
;
A
#
# COMPACT_ATOMS: atom_id res chain seq x y z
N VAL A 1 -29.73 -30.11 17.69
CA VAL A 1 -30.26 -28.89 17.04
C VAL A 1 -30.63 -27.84 18.07
N ASP A 2 -31.47 -28.18 19.05
CA ASP A 2 -31.99 -27.24 20.07
C ASP A 2 -30.92 -26.46 20.83
N ARG A 3 -29.81 -27.10 21.20
CA ARG A 3 -28.68 -26.40 21.86
C ARG A 3 -28.05 -25.31 20.97
N ALA A 4 -27.91 -25.57 19.68
CA ALA A 4 -27.35 -24.59 18.74
C ALA A 4 -28.32 -23.42 18.54
N LEU A 5 -29.63 -23.72 18.44
CA LEU A 5 -30.67 -22.71 18.38
C LEU A 5 -30.71 -21.86 19.65
N ALA A 6 -30.66 -22.48 20.83
CA ALA A 6 -30.65 -21.77 22.11
C ALA A 6 -29.43 -20.85 22.25
N ASN A 7 -28.25 -21.27 21.79
CA ASN A 7 -27.06 -20.42 21.80
C ASN A 7 -27.21 -19.21 20.86
N SER A 8 -27.76 -19.42 19.67
CA SER A 8 -28.01 -18.34 18.70
C SER A 8 -29.06 -17.34 19.21
N LEU A 9 -30.17 -17.85 19.75
CA LEU A 9 -31.25 -17.00 20.28
C LEU A 9 -30.81 -16.25 21.54
N ARG A 10 -30.04 -16.88 22.44
CA ARG A 10 -29.50 -16.21 23.64
C ARG A 10 -28.70 -14.97 23.26
N GLN A 11 -27.75 -15.07 22.32
CA GLN A 11 -26.98 -13.91 21.86
C GLN A 11 -27.86 -12.80 21.29
N ARG A 12 -28.93 -13.16 20.56
CA ARG A 12 -29.86 -12.16 19.99
C ARG A 12 -30.69 -11.46 21.05
N PHE A 13 -31.10 -12.17 22.11
CA PHE A 13 -31.76 -11.56 23.26
C PHE A 13 -30.79 -10.68 24.05
N ASP A 14 -29.55 -11.15 24.31
CA ASP A 14 -28.54 -10.38 25.04
C ASP A 14 -28.14 -9.09 24.28
N LEU A 15 -28.14 -9.12 22.95
CA LEU A 15 -27.90 -7.96 22.08
C LEU A 15 -29.15 -7.09 21.88
N GLY A 16 -30.29 -7.43 22.48
CA GLY A 16 -31.49 -6.62 22.42
C GLY A 16 -32.26 -6.67 21.10
N LEU A 17 -32.00 -7.66 20.24
CA LEU A 17 -32.61 -7.75 18.91
C LEU A 17 -34.14 -7.89 18.93
N PHE A 18 -34.71 -8.24 20.08
CA PHE A 18 -36.15 -8.39 20.31
C PHE A 18 -36.78 -7.24 21.10
N ASP A 19 -35.98 -6.25 21.51
CA ASP A 19 -36.47 -5.06 22.21
C ASP A 19 -36.99 -4.01 21.21
N PRO A 20 -37.74 -2.99 21.65
CA PRO A 20 -38.17 -1.89 20.80
C PRO A 20 -36.97 -1.16 20.14
N PRO A 21 -37.01 -0.83 18.84
CA PRO A 21 -35.89 -0.20 18.14
C PRO A 21 -35.44 1.16 18.73
N ASP A 22 -36.34 1.88 19.38
CA ASP A 22 -36.12 3.16 20.06
C ASP A 22 -35.51 3.02 21.45
N ALA A 23 -35.31 1.79 21.94
CA ALA A 23 -34.54 1.52 23.15
C ALA A 23 -33.02 1.74 22.96
N TYR A 24 -32.56 1.94 21.72
CA TYR A 24 -31.15 2.06 21.36
C TYR A 24 -30.85 3.37 20.62
N GLU A 25 -29.67 3.94 20.91
CA GLU A 25 -29.08 5.00 20.11
C GLU A 25 -28.39 4.38 18.90
N TRP A 26 -28.90 4.68 17.70
CA TRP A 26 -28.34 4.17 16.46
C TRP A 26 -27.40 5.21 15.83
N PRO A 27 -26.25 4.77 15.28
CA PRO A 27 -25.37 5.68 14.55
C PRO A 27 -26.09 6.26 13.34
N THR A 28 -25.78 7.51 13.05
CA THR A 28 -26.29 8.30 11.95
C THR A 28 -25.25 8.44 10.84
N ALA A 29 -25.66 8.97 9.69
CA ALA A 29 -24.72 9.26 8.60
C ALA A 29 -23.61 10.26 9.00
N THR A 30 -23.83 11.12 10.01
CA THR A 30 -22.81 12.06 10.49
C THR A 30 -21.73 11.40 11.35
N ASP A 31 -21.97 10.20 11.86
CA ASP A 31 -20.99 9.44 12.64
C ASP A 31 -19.97 8.72 11.73
N VAL A 32 -20.32 8.49 10.47
CA VAL A 32 -19.48 7.83 9.47
C VAL A 32 -18.48 8.82 8.87
N GLY A 33 -17.18 8.53 8.95
CA GLY A 33 -16.14 9.41 8.42
C GLY A 33 -16.01 10.74 9.18
N SER A 34 -16.48 10.78 10.42
CA SER A 34 -16.36 11.95 11.31
C SER A 34 -14.90 12.37 11.51
N ALA A 35 -14.67 13.64 11.87
CA ALA A 35 -13.32 14.14 12.16
C ALA A 35 -12.60 13.32 13.23
N THR A 36 -13.33 12.88 14.27
CA THR A 36 -12.80 11.99 15.32
C THR A 36 -12.31 10.65 14.76
N SER A 37 -13.10 10.03 13.87
CA SER A 37 -12.69 8.77 13.23
C SER A 37 -11.48 8.95 12.30
N ALA A 38 -11.41 10.07 11.58
CA ALA A 38 -10.29 10.41 10.70
C ALA A 38 -9.00 10.64 11.50
N GLU A 39 -9.08 11.33 12.65
CA GLU A 39 -7.93 11.54 13.53
C GLU A 39 -7.46 10.26 14.22
N LEU A 40 -8.40 9.40 14.65
CA LEU A 40 -8.04 8.07 15.14
C LEU A 40 -7.34 7.25 14.06
N SER A 41 -7.84 7.27 12.82
CA SER A 41 -7.20 6.58 11.69
C SER A 41 -5.80 7.12 11.42
N LEU A 42 -5.60 8.45 11.44
CA LEU A 42 -4.29 9.06 11.22
C LEU A 42 -3.28 8.61 12.28
N ARG A 43 -3.67 8.66 13.56
CA ARG A 43 -2.80 8.20 14.66
C ARG A 43 -2.46 6.72 14.53
N ALA A 44 -3.46 5.88 14.23
CA ALA A 44 -3.24 4.45 14.03
C ALA A 44 -2.28 4.18 12.87
N SER A 45 -2.44 4.88 11.73
CA SER A 45 -1.51 4.78 10.60
C SER A 45 -0.09 5.18 11.01
N GLN A 46 0.09 6.31 11.70
CA GLN A 46 1.40 6.81 12.11
C GLN A 46 2.09 5.92 13.15
N GLU A 47 1.35 5.35 14.09
CA GLU A 47 1.87 4.45 15.13
C GLU A 47 2.16 3.03 14.62
N ALA A 48 1.56 2.62 13.49
CA ALA A 48 1.79 1.31 12.87
C ALA A 48 3.04 1.26 11.96
N ILE A 49 3.59 2.42 11.58
CA ILE A 49 4.78 2.49 10.71
C ILE A 49 6.05 2.17 11.51
N VAL A 50 6.88 1.28 10.96
CA VAL A 50 8.11 0.81 11.63
C VAL A 50 9.35 1.27 10.86
N LEU A 51 10.26 1.95 11.56
CA LEU A 51 11.58 2.30 11.04
C LEU A 51 12.55 1.10 11.19
N LEU A 52 12.82 0.41 10.09
CA LEU A 52 13.70 -0.78 10.07
C LEU A 52 15.18 -0.41 9.95
N ARG A 53 15.51 0.68 9.26
CA ARG A 53 16.89 1.14 9.03
C ARG A 53 16.94 2.66 8.89
N ASN A 54 18.00 3.29 9.39
CA ASN A 54 18.22 4.74 9.21
C ASN A 54 19.72 5.08 9.18
N ASP A 55 20.35 4.96 8.01
CA ASP A 55 21.77 5.22 7.86
C ASP A 55 22.13 6.69 8.05
N ALA A 56 23.11 6.96 8.91
CA ALA A 56 23.65 8.29 9.18
C ALA A 56 22.56 9.35 9.41
N ALA A 57 21.50 8.97 10.13
CA ALA A 57 20.35 9.82 10.43
C ALA A 57 19.76 10.50 9.17
N LEU A 58 19.57 9.73 8.10
CA LEU A 58 18.92 10.21 6.88
C LEU A 58 17.52 10.79 7.15
N LEU A 59 16.74 10.10 7.97
CA LEU A 59 15.42 10.57 8.42
C LEU A 59 15.52 11.34 9.75
N PRO A 60 14.68 12.38 9.94
CA PRO A 60 13.62 12.86 9.05
C PRO A 60 14.12 13.68 7.86
N LEU A 61 13.44 13.57 6.71
CA LEU A 61 13.71 14.43 5.55
C LEU A 61 13.28 15.87 5.83
N ARG A 62 14.01 16.84 5.25
CA ARG A 62 13.67 18.26 5.34
C ARG A 62 12.83 18.69 4.12
N PRO A 63 11.71 19.42 4.32
CA PRO A 63 10.97 20.04 3.22
C PRO A 63 11.80 21.05 2.41
N GLY A 64 11.30 21.40 1.22
CA GLY A 64 11.91 22.38 0.30
C GLY A 64 13.01 21.80 -0.61
N GLY A 65 13.26 20.48 -0.54
CA GLY A 65 14.27 19.79 -1.35
C GLY A 65 13.75 19.30 -2.71
N SER A 66 14.61 18.59 -3.45
CA SER A 66 14.21 17.89 -4.67
C SER A 66 14.07 16.39 -4.39
N VAL A 67 12.84 15.88 -4.45
CA VAL A 67 12.50 14.49 -4.11
C VAL A 67 11.94 13.77 -5.33
N ALA A 68 12.43 12.56 -5.61
CA ALA A 68 11.80 11.64 -6.56
C ALA A 68 11.13 10.51 -5.79
N VAL A 69 9.81 10.37 -5.91
CA VAL A 69 9.03 9.27 -5.32
C VAL A 69 8.77 8.25 -6.42
N LEU A 70 9.41 7.09 -6.34
CA LEU A 70 9.51 6.10 -7.39
C LEU A 70 8.98 4.74 -6.94
N GLY A 71 8.71 3.85 -7.88
CA GLY A 71 8.23 2.50 -7.58
C GLY A 71 6.72 2.34 -7.80
N PRO A 72 6.25 1.08 -7.88
CA PRO A 72 4.87 0.77 -8.23
C PRO A 72 3.85 1.34 -7.23
N HIS A 73 4.25 1.54 -5.96
CA HIS A 73 3.39 2.10 -4.92
C HIS A 73 3.56 3.62 -4.72
N ALA A 74 4.37 4.31 -5.51
CA ALA A 74 4.67 5.73 -5.32
C ALA A 74 3.42 6.61 -5.27
N ALA A 75 2.49 6.37 -6.20
CA ALA A 75 1.22 7.09 -6.31
C ALA A 75 0.01 6.18 -6.04
N ALA A 76 0.22 5.04 -5.37
CA ALA A 76 -0.86 4.09 -5.13
C ALA A 76 -1.76 4.56 -3.97
N GLN A 77 -3.08 4.44 -4.18
CA GLN A 77 -4.11 4.74 -3.19
C GLN A 77 -4.78 3.45 -2.69
N LYS A 78 -4.98 2.48 -3.59
CA LYS A 78 -5.68 1.23 -3.29
C LYS A 78 -4.89 0.31 -2.36
N VAL A 79 -3.57 0.22 -2.56
CA VAL A 79 -2.69 -0.63 -1.73
C VAL A 79 -2.78 -0.26 -0.25
N LEU A 80 -3.06 1.02 0.05
CA LEU A 80 -3.17 1.49 1.44
C LEU A 80 -4.33 0.82 2.19
N MET A 81 -5.35 0.32 1.48
CA MET A 81 -6.60 -0.23 2.04
C MET A 81 -6.72 -1.76 1.94
N GLN A 82 -5.65 -2.46 1.56
CA GLN A 82 -5.64 -3.90 1.38
C GLN A 82 -5.59 -4.67 2.73
N PRO A 83 -6.03 -5.95 2.80
CA PRO A 83 -6.44 -6.82 1.71
C PRO A 83 -7.90 -6.73 1.26
N TYR A 84 -8.75 -6.08 2.05
CA TYR A 84 -10.19 -6.09 1.86
C TYR A 84 -10.76 -4.69 1.65
N PRO A 85 -10.43 -4.01 0.53
CA PRO A 85 -10.91 -2.67 0.22
C PRO A 85 -12.36 -2.71 -0.32
N PHE A 86 -13.25 -3.52 0.27
CA PHE A 86 -14.58 -3.79 -0.27
C PHE A 86 -15.57 -2.64 -0.10
N THR A 87 -15.29 -1.74 0.85
CA THR A 87 -16.15 -0.58 1.08
C THR A 87 -15.43 0.64 0.50
N PRO A 88 -15.99 1.23 -0.57
CA PRO A 88 -15.45 2.47 -1.08
C PRO A 88 -15.38 3.53 0.00
N PHE A 89 -14.20 4.10 0.19
CA PHE A 89 -13.95 5.12 1.21
C PHE A 89 -14.47 6.49 0.75
N CYS A 90 -14.38 6.76 -0.55
CA CYS A 90 -14.73 8.04 -1.14
C CYS A 90 -16.22 8.11 -1.50
N ALA A 91 -16.78 9.32 -1.48
CA ALA A 91 -18.20 9.57 -1.75
C ALA A 91 -18.66 9.09 -3.14
N ASP A 92 -17.75 9.11 -4.11
CA ASP A 92 -17.93 8.64 -5.49
C ASP A 92 -17.79 7.12 -5.66
N LYS A 93 -17.62 6.40 -4.55
CA LYS A 93 -17.39 4.96 -4.49
C LYS A 93 -16.06 4.51 -5.08
N THR A 94 -15.02 5.36 -5.01
CA THR A 94 -13.64 5.00 -5.35
C THR A 94 -12.72 5.00 -4.11
N LEU A 95 -11.41 4.87 -4.34
CA LEU A 95 -10.35 5.15 -3.37
C LEU A 95 -9.51 6.37 -3.80
N ASP A 96 -9.97 7.12 -4.80
CA ASP A 96 -9.18 8.14 -5.50
C ASP A 96 -9.04 9.43 -4.66
N CYS A 97 -9.81 9.55 -3.58
CA CYS A 97 -9.69 10.63 -2.60
C CYS A 97 -8.62 10.38 -1.52
N LEU A 98 -8.07 9.16 -1.42
CA LEU A 98 -7.02 8.86 -0.44
C LEU A 98 -5.72 9.57 -0.84
N GLU A 99 -4.98 10.12 0.13
CA GLU A 99 -3.69 10.73 -0.19
C GLU A 99 -2.64 9.63 -0.43
N SER A 100 -2.06 9.57 -1.63
CA SER A 100 -0.97 8.64 -1.92
C SER A 100 0.36 9.11 -1.30
N PRO A 101 1.37 8.24 -1.15
CA PRO A 101 2.68 8.65 -0.63
C PRO A 101 3.29 9.81 -1.42
N PHE A 102 3.20 9.80 -2.75
CA PHE A 102 3.63 10.90 -3.60
C PHE A 102 2.88 12.19 -3.30
N ALA A 103 1.55 12.15 -3.18
CA ALA A 103 0.73 13.33 -2.94
C ALA A 103 1.05 13.96 -1.57
N ALA A 104 1.15 13.16 -0.53
CA ALA A 104 1.49 13.62 0.81
C ALA A 104 2.91 14.19 0.89
N ILE A 105 3.90 13.51 0.30
CA ILE A 105 5.28 14.00 0.22
C ILE A 105 5.32 15.31 -0.58
N ALA A 106 4.59 15.43 -1.69
CA ALA A 106 4.52 16.67 -2.46
C ALA A 106 3.92 17.82 -1.65
N ARG A 107 2.81 17.57 -0.94
CA ARG A 107 2.16 18.55 -0.06
C ARG A 107 3.10 19.02 1.05
N ILE A 108 3.74 18.10 1.76
CA ILE A 108 4.67 18.41 2.87
C ILE A 108 5.95 19.09 2.37
N ASN A 109 6.45 18.73 1.17
CA ASN A 109 7.64 19.34 0.59
C ASN A 109 7.42 20.80 0.14
N GLY A 110 6.17 21.24 0.03
CA GLY A 110 5.79 22.64 -0.22
C GLY A 110 6.37 23.18 -1.54
N ALA A 111 7.16 24.27 -1.46
CA ALA A 111 7.82 24.87 -2.62
C ALA A 111 8.99 24.03 -3.17
N GLY A 112 9.33 22.91 -2.52
CA GLY A 112 10.27 21.93 -3.05
C GLY A 112 9.75 21.25 -4.32
N ARG A 113 10.63 20.52 -4.98
CA ARG A 113 10.34 19.90 -6.27
C ARG A 113 10.16 18.40 -6.08
N THR A 114 8.94 17.91 -6.21
CA THR A 114 8.61 16.49 -6.08
C THR A 114 8.22 15.92 -7.44
N ALA A 115 8.84 14.81 -7.85
CA ALA A 115 8.54 14.11 -9.09
C ALA A 115 8.20 12.65 -8.81
N THR A 116 7.40 12.03 -9.69
CA THR A 116 7.03 10.62 -9.59
C THR A 116 7.27 9.87 -10.88
N ALA A 117 7.52 8.57 -10.77
CA ALA A 117 7.50 7.60 -11.86
C ALA A 117 7.40 6.18 -11.28
N SER A 118 6.53 5.32 -11.83
CA SER A 118 6.37 3.96 -11.32
C SER A 118 7.64 3.12 -11.47
N GLY A 119 8.38 3.31 -12.56
CA GLY A 119 9.63 2.57 -12.85
C GLY A 119 9.38 1.14 -13.31
N CYS A 120 8.66 0.36 -12.51
CA CYS A 120 8.22 -0.98 -12.83
C CYS A 120 6.73 -1.17 -12.50
N ASP A 121 6.21 -2.32 -12.87
CA ASP A 121 4.89 -2.81 -12.48
C ASP A 121 5.03 -3.92 -11.43
N LEU A 122 3.91 -4.34 -10.84
CA LEU A 122 3.84 -5.55 -10.01
C LEU A 122 3.56 -6.80 -10.86
N PHE A 123 2.73 -6.67 -11.89
CA PHE A 123 2.16 -7.82 -12.62
C PHE A 123 3.02 -8.34 -13.76
N ASN A 124 4.15 -7.69 -14.04
CA ASN A 124 5.04 -8.06 -15.12
C ASN A 124 6.48 -7.65 -14.84
N THR A 125 7.40 -8.28 -15.55
CA THR A 125 8.85 -8.07 -15.42
C THR A 125 9.39 -6.95 -16.31
N SER A 126 8.51 -6.10 -16.87
CA SER A 126 8.91 -5.04 -17.80
C SER A 126 9.79 -4.00 -17.12
N ARG A 127 10.91 -3.69 -17.77
CA ARG A 127 11.81 -2.60 -17.38
C ARG A 127 11.59 -1.32 -18.18
N ALA A 128 10.50 -1.23 -18.95
CA ALA A 128 10.24 -0.10 -19.85
C ALA A 128 10.20 1.26 -19.12
N GLY A 129 9.72 1.29 -17.88
CA GLY A 129 9.65 2.50 -17.05
C GLY A 129 10.97 2.89 -16.36
N PHE A 130 12.01 2.05 -16.40
CA PHE A 130 13.26 2.27 -15.66
C PHE A 130 13.93 3.57 -16.09
N LYS A 131 13.96 3.83 -17.41
CA LYS A 131 14.61 5.03 -17.94
C LYS A 131 13.99 6.29 -17.33
N GLU A 132 12.66 6.39 -17.31
CA GLU A 132 11.99 7.55 -16.73
C GLU A 132 12.29 7.67 -15.23
N ALA A 133 12.15 6.57 -14.46
CA ALA A 133 12.41 6.58 -13.03
C ALA A 133 13.85 7.00 -12.70
N LEU A 134 14.83 6.51 -13.45
CA LEU A 134 16.24 6.87 -13.29
C LEU A 134 16.51 8.33 -13.69
N ASP A 135 15.85 8.86 -14.72
CA ASP A 135 15.96 10.27 -15.09
C ASP A 135 15.42 11.17 -13.97
N ARG A 136 14.29 10.81 -13.35
CA ARG A 136 13.75 11.52 -12.16
C ARG A 136 14.70 11.41 -10.97
N ALA A 137 15.24 10.21 -10.70
CA ALA A 137 16.18 9.97 -9.61
C ALA A 137 17.46 10.82 -9.75
N ARG A 138 18.02 10.92 -10.96
CA ARG A 138 19.20 11.74 -11.25
C ARG A 138 18.94 13.23 -11.00
N ALA A 139 17.77 13.72 -11.37
CA ALA A 139 17.36 15.11 -11.21
C ALA A 139 17.04 15.49 -9.75
N ALA A 140 16.79 14.51 -8.88
CA ALA A 140 16.49 14.72 -7.46
C ALA A 140 17.74 14.69 -6.58
N THR A 141 17.62 15.28 -5.38
CA THR A 141 18.64 15.20 -4.33
C THR A 141 18.40 14.01 -3.40
N THR A 142 17.15 13.57 -3.26
CA THR A 142 16.74 12.42 -2.45
C THR A 142 15.74 11.59 -3.23
N VAL A 143 15.81 10.27 -3.07
CA VAL A 143 14.88 9.33 -3.68
C VAL A 143 14.05 8.66 -2.59
N VAL A 144 12.77 8.46 -2.84
CA VAL A 144 11.87 7.61 -2.06
C VAL A 144 11.42 6.48 -2.98
N LEU A 145 11.72 5.23 -2.64
CA LEU A 145 11.30 4.03 -3.37
C LEU A 145 10.15 3.36 -2.64
N ALA A 146 8.95 3.41 -3.20
CA ALA A 146 7.76 2.75 -2.69
C ALA A 146 7.61 1.38 -3.37
N LEU A 147 8.03 0.34 -2.65
CA LEU A 147 8.11 -1.05 -3.09
C LEU A 147 7.18 -1.92 -2.25
N GLY A 148 6.96 -3.17 -2.67
CA GLY A 148 6.14 -4.09 -1.90
C GLY A 148 5.40 -5.10 -2.73
N ILE A 149 4.28 -5.54 -2.18
CA ILE A 149 3.36 -6.52 -2.77
C ILE A 149 1.95 -5.96 -2.69
N GLU A 150 0.99 -6.71 -3.21
CA GLU A 150 -0.40 -6.36 -3.11
C GLU A 150 -1.27 -7.61 -2.88
N THR A 151 -2.55 -7.38 -2.66
CA THR A 151 -3.54 -8.46 -2.48
C THR A 151 -4.65 -8.42 -3.53
N CYS A 152 -4.76 -7.32 -4.28
CA CYS A 152 -5.86 -7.06 -5.19
C CYS A 152 -5.43 -6.11 -6.31
N GLY A 153 -5.36 -6.61 -7.54
CA GLY A 153 -4.91 -5.90 -8.74
C GLY A 153 -5.19 -4.39 -8.74
N LEU A 154 -4.10 -3.61 -8.68
CA LEU A 154 -4.07 -2.14 -8.56
C LEU A 154 -4.94 -1.34 -9.55
N THR A 155 -5.38 -1.88 -10.70
CA THR A 155 -6.12 -1.09 -11.71
C THR A 155 -7.15 -1.89 -12.50
N ALA A 156 -8.04 -1.20 -13.24
CA ALA A 156 -8.98 -1.82 -14.16
C ALA A 156 -8.30 -2.64 -15.29
N ALA A 157 -7.05 -2.29 -15.65
CA ALA A 157 -6.24 -3.03 -16.62
C ALA A 157 -5.67 -4.34 -16.04
N HIS A 158 -5.55 -4.42 -14.71
CA HIS A 158 -5.07 -5.57 -13.95
C HIS A 158 -6.20 -6.20 -13.12
N ASN A 159 -7.44 -5.91 -13.50
CA ASN A 159 -8.62 -6.47 -12.88
C ASN A 159 -8.69 -7.94 -13.29
N LEU A 160 -8.54 -8.82 -12.30
CA LEU A 160 -8.60 -10.28 -12.45
C LEU A 160 -9.92 -10.75 -13.08
N ASN A 161 -10.97 -9.92 -13.16
CA ASN A 161 -12.17 -10.22 -13.92
C ASN A 161 -12.92 -8.98 -14.44
N PRO A 162 -12.74 -8.56 -15.72
CA PRO A 162 -13.53 -7.47 -16.32
C PRO A 162 -15.01 -7.82 -16.55
N ALA A 163 -15.42 -9.09 -16.39
CA ALA A 163 -16.78 -9.58 -16.67
C ALA A 163 -17.64 -9.80 -15.41
N ALA A 164 -17.12 -9.57 -14.20
CA ALA A 164 -17.94 -9.64 -12.97
C ALA A 164 -18.79 -8.36 -12.81
N ARG A 165 -20.09 -8.55 -12.58
CA ARG A 165 -21.10 -7.47 -12.49
C ARG A 165 -20.78 -6.53 -11.32
N GLY A 166 -20.40 -5.27 -11.61
CA GLY A 166 -20.30 -4.22 -10.58
C GLY A 166 -19.24 -3.15 -10.79
N GLY A 167 -18.32 -3.28 -11.75
CA GLY A 167 -17.35 -2.23 -12.10
C GLY A 167 -16.22 -2.00 -11.09
N VAL A 168 -16.29 -2.63 -9.92
CA VAL A 168 -15.20 -2.72 -8.94
C VAL A 168 -14.58 -4.10 -9.10
N GLY A 169 -13.27 -4.15 -9.39
CA GLY A 169 -12.56 -5.42 -9.52
C GLY A 169 -12.70 -6.23 -8.24
N HIS A 170 -13.33 -7.40 -8.34
CA HIS A 170 -13.44 -8.30 -7.20
C HIS A 170 -12.09 -8.99 -7.02
N CYS A 171 -11.48 -8.84 -5.84
CA CYS A 171 -10.25 -9.52 -5.42
C CYS A 171 -10.35 -11.05 -5.41
N PHE A 172 -11.54 -11.61 -5.63
CA PHE A 172 -11.78 -13.05 -5.60
C PHE A 172 -11.92 -13.60 -7.01
N GLN A 173 -10.94 -14.38 -7.46
CA GLN A 173 -11.21 -15.43 -8.44
C GLN A 173 -10.56 -16.75 -8.06
N GLU A 174 -11.42 -17.76 -7.88
CA GLU A 174 -11.13 -19.19 -7.79
C GLU A 174 -10.74 -19.81 -9.16
N LYS A 175 -10.30 -19.03 -10.16
CA LYS A 175 -10.01 -19.55 -11.50
C LYS A 175 -8.58 -19.24 -11.95
N HIS A 176 -7.95 -20.29 -12.49
CA HIS A 176 -6.57 -20.33 -12.97
C HIS A 176 -6.19 -19.14 -13.86
N THR A 177 -5.11 -18.49 -13.48
CA THR A 177 -4.47 -17.33 -14.12
C THR A 177 -3.59 -17.75 -15.30
N ASP A 178 -4.18 -18.29 -16.38
CA ASP A 178 -3.41 -18.53 -17.60
C ASP A 178 -3.06 -17.18 -18.27
N GLY A 179 -1.76 -16.87 -18.35
CA GLY A 179 -1.23 -15.67 -19.02
C GLY A 179 -0.58 -14.61 -18.13
N TYR A 180 -0.50 -14.82 -16.82
CA TYR A 180 0.17 -13.89 -15.90
C TYR A 180 1.57 -14.36 -15.52
N VAL A 181 2.52 -13.43 -15.48
CA VAL A 181 3.90 -13.68 -15.09
C VAL A 181 3.96 -13.58 -13.56
N PHE A 182 3.97 -14.75 -12.90
CA PHE A 182 4.24 -14.98 -11.47
C PHE A 182 3.30 -14.31 -10.44
N PRO A 183 2.01 -14.68 -10.35
CA PRO A 183 1.18 -14.28 -9.21
C PRO A 183 1.77 -14.70 -7.85
N ASP A 184 2.62 -15.74 -7.81
CA ASP A 184 3.25 -16.25 -6.59
C ASP A 184 4.34 -15.33 -6.00
N GLU A 185 4.79 -14.29 -6.74
CA GLU A 185 5.86 -13.39 -6.28
C GLU A 185 5.34 -12.13 -5.58
N TYR A 186 4.17 -11.60 -5.99
CA TYR A 186 3.69 -10.27 -5.56
C TYR A 186 2.24 -10.24 -5.08
N LEU A 187 1.47 -11.31 -5.28
CA LEU A 187 0.05 -11.34 -4.92
C LEU A 187 -0.16 -12.21 -3.68
N GLU A 188 -0.72 -11.65 -2.62
CA GLU A 188 -1.05 -12.35 -1.38
C GLU A 188 -2.53 -12.14 -1.03
N LEU A 189 -3.35 -13.18 -1.04
CA LEU A 189 -4.78 -13.06 -0.70
C LEU A 189 -5.33 -14.32 -0.06
N GLU A 190 -6.56 -14.23 0.44
CA GLU A 190 -7.31 -15.41 0.88
C GLU A 190 -7.34 -16.48 -0.22
N ALA A 191 -6.96 -17.70 0.16
CA ALA A 191 -6.83 -18.85 -0.73
C ALA A 191 -5.73 -18.74 -1.82
N HIS A 192 -4.78 -17.79 -1.70
CA HIS A 192 -3.59 -17.72 -2.55
C HIS A 192 -2.36 -17.33 -1.72
N ASP A 193 -1.58 -18.34 -1.36
CA ASP A 193 -0.32 -18.17 -0.64
C ASP A 193 0.82 -17.90 -1.61
N ARG A 194 1.74 -17.00 -1.23
CA ARG A 194 2.99 -16.81 -1.97
C ARG A 194 3.95 -17.96 -1.64
N LEU A 195 4.57 -18.53 -2.67
CA LEU A 195 5.62 -19.55 -2.51
C LEU A 195 6.98 -18.95 -2.14
N ASN A 196 7.12 -17.63 -2.31
CA ASN A 196 8.33 -16.87 -2.01
C ASN A 196 7.98 -15.54 -1.35
N ILE A 197 8.65 -15.22 -0.24
CA ILE A 197 8.49 -13.97 0.49
C ILE A 197 9.46 -12.87 0.03
N SER A 198 10.37 -13.13 -0.92
CA SER A 198 11.24 -12.09 -1.48
C SER A 198 10.44 -10.97 -2.13
N LEU A 199 11.02 -9.76 -2.15
CA LEU A 199 10.52 -8.69 -3.02
C LEU A 199 10.54 -9.15 -4.50
N PRO A 200 9.54 -8.76 -5.30
CA PRO A 200 9.52 -9.08 -6.74
C PRO A 200 10.81 -8.66 -7.44
N GLN A 201 11.36 -9.52 -8.29
CA GLN A 201 12.71 -9.31 -8.84
C GLN A 201 12.83 -7.98 -9.62
N VAL A 202 11.79 -7.58 -10.36
CA VAL A 202 11.79 -6.32 -11.11
C VAL A 202 11.91 -5.08 -10.20
N GLN A 203 11.40 -5.16 -8.96
CA GLN A 203 11.54 -4.11 -7.97
C GLN A 203 12.96 -4.08 -7.38
N LEU A 204 13.56 -5.25 -7.14
CA LEU A 204 14.97 -5.36 -6.73
C LEU A 204 15.90 -4.79 -7.82
N ASP A 205 15.61 -5.07 -9.09
CA ASP A 205 16.36 -4.53 -10.23
C ASP A 205 16.28 -2.99 -10.30
N LEU A 206 15.08 -2.43 -10.08
CA LEU A 206 14.87 -0.98 -10.02
C LEU A 206 15.63 -0.37 -8.83
N ALA A 207 15.55 -0.99 -7.65
CA ALA A 207 16.25 -0.55 -6.45
C ALA A 207 17.78 -0.55 -6.67
N ALA A 208 18.32 -1.59 -7.30
CA ALA A 208 19.74 -1.67 -7.61
C ALA A 208 20.22 -0.52 -8.52
N GLU A 209 19.51 -0.23 -9.60
CA GLU A 209 19.88 0.88 -10.50
C GLU A 209 19.77 2.26 -9.83
N VAL A 210 18.77 2.45 -8.95
CA VAL A 210 18.61 3.69 -8.18
C VAL A 210 19.72 3.84 -7.13
N LEU A 211 20.01 2.79 -6.35
CA LEU A 211 21.05 2.81 -5.32
C LEU A 211 22.45 3.02 -5.91
N ARG A 212 22.70 2.54 -7.14
CA ARG A 212 23.94 2.80 -7.88
C ARG A 212 24.18 4.29 -8.18
N LEU A 213 23.15 5.13 -8.13
CA LEU A 213 23.30 6.59 -8.25
C LEU A 213 23.94 7.23 -7.02
N GLY A 214 24.04 6.50 -5.90
CA GLY A 214 24.62 6.99 -4.64
C GLY A 214 23.79 8.10 -3.96
N LYS A 215 22.53 8.29 -4.39
CA LYS A 215 21.63 9.29 -3.81
C LYS A 215 21.10 8.79 -2.46
N PRO A 216 20.92 9.68 -1.47
CA PRO A 216 20.17 9.34 -0.27
C PRO A 216 18.81 8.78 -0.65
N THR A 217 18.51 7.56 -0.20
CA THR A 217 17.34 6.80 -0.64
C THR A 217 16.55 6.31 0.56
N VAL A 218 15.24 6.59 0.58
CA VAL A 218 14.31 6.04 1.56
C VAL A 218 13.51 4.94 0.86
N VAL A 219 13.46 3.74 1.42
CA VAL A 219 12.60 2.65 0.92
C VAL A 219 11.35 2.59 1.80
N LEU A 220 10.18 2.66 1.19
CA LEU A 220 8.88 2.42 1.80
C LEU A 220 8.41 1.04 1.34
N LEU A 221 8.06 0.17 2.29
CA LEU A 221 7.55 -1.17 2.04
C LEU A 221 6.04 -1.21 2.33
N PHE A 222 5.28 -1.71 1.36
CA PHE A 222 3.84 -1.94 1.47
C PHE A 222 3.54 -3.43 1.27
N ASN A 223 3.04 -4.10 2.31
CA ASN A 223 2.82 -5.55 2.27
C ASN A 223 1.82 -6.02 3.34
N GLY A 224 1.10 -7.09 3.03
CA GLY A 224 0.19 -7.75 3.97
C GLY A 224 0.87 -8.86 4.78
N GLY A 225 1.76 -9.61 4.13
CA GLY A 225 2.58 -10.65 4.74
C GLY A 225 4.06 -10.27 4.84
N ALA A 226 4.86 -11.26 5.24
CA ALA A 226 6.30 -11.09 5.41
C ALA A 226 7.02 -10.83 4.08
N LEU A 227 8.03 -9.95 4.12
CA LEU A 227 8.98 -9.75 3.04
C LEU A 227 10.40 -10.09 3.46
N ALA A 228 11.06 -10.97 2.70
CA ALA A 228 12.50 -11.20 2.83
C ALA A 228 13.25 -10.03 2.17
N LEU A 229 14.10 -9.36 2.95
CA LEU A 229 14.84 -8.17 2.52
C LEU A 229 16.31 -8.45 2.23
N ASP A 230 16.77 -9.70 2.33
CA ASP A 230 18.18 -10.11 2.21
C ASP A 230 18.82 -9.56 0.92
N ALA A 231 18.19 -9.77 -0.24
CA ALA A 231 18.69 -9.29 -1.53
C ALA A 231 18.74 -7.74 -1.63
N LEU A 232 17.76 -7.06 -1.01
CA LEU A 232 17.78 -5.59 -0.93
C LEU A 232 18.92 -5.12 -0.02
N LEU A 233 19.13 -5.78 1.12
CA LEU A 233 20.20 -5.46 2.06
C LEU A 233 21.59 -5.70 1.46
N GLU A 234 21.78 -6.76 0.68
CA GLU A 234 23.01 -7.01 -0.09
C GLU A 234 23.27 -5.89 -1.12
N THR A 235 22.22 -5.46 -1.82
CA THR A 235 22.30 -4.34 -2.76
C THR A 235 22.66 -3.03 -2.05
N ILE A 236 22.06 -2.77 -0.87
CA ILE A 236 22.38 -1.60 -0.05
C ILE A 236 23.83 -1.64 0.42
N ALA A 237 24.30 -2.79 0.90
CA ALA A 237 25.65 -2.98 1.44
C ALA A 237 26.76 -2.73 0.41
N THR A 238 26.47 -2.95 -0.88
CA THR A 238 27.40 -2.71 -1.99
C THR A 238 27.25 -1.31 -2.61
N SER A 239 26.22 -0.56 -2.22
CA SER A 239 25.97 0.80 -2.72
C SER A 239 26.68 1.86 -1.88
N ALA A 240 26.96 3.02 -2.49
CA ALA A 240 27.43 4.21 -1.77
C ALA A 240 26.28 5.06 -1.18
N ALA A 241 25.04 4.63 -1.34
CA ALA A 241 23.86 5.37 -0.91
C ALA A 241 23.67 5.24 0.61
N ARG A 242 23.26 6.34 1.26
CA ARG A 242 22.69 6.29 2.61
C ARG A 242 21.24 5.86 2.49
N VAL A 243 20.84 4.82 3.22
CA VAL A 243 19.51 4.24 3.09
C VAL A 243 18.73 4.25 4.40
N ALA A 244 17.46 4.61 4.31
CA ALA A 244 16.48 4.35 5.36
C ALA A 244 15.42 3.38 4.82
N ILE A 245 14.93 2.48 5.67
CA ILE A 245 13.86 1.54 5.31
C ILE A 245 12.72 1.73 6.31
N ILE A 246 11.52 1.95 5.78
CA ILE A 246 10.28 2.09 6.53
C ILE A 246 9.33 0.97 6.08
N GLU A 247 8.82 0.23 7.03
CA GLU A 247 7.74 -0.74 6.86
C GLU A 247 6.41 -0.06 7.18
N ALA A 248 5.50 0.00 6.21
CA ALA A 248 4.20 0.64 6.37
C ALA A 248 3.02 -0.35 6.33
N PHE A 249 3.27 -1.64 6.05
CA PHE A 249 2.24 -2.64 5.77
C PHE A 249 1.19 -2.08 4.78
N TYR A 250 -0.11 -2.26 5.07
CA TYR A 250 -1.19 -1.51 4.44
C TYR A 250 -1.74 -0.48 5.44
N PRO A 251 -1.31 0.79 5.37
CA PRO A 251 -1.45 1.74 6.47
C PRO A 251 -2.86 2.37 6.61
N GLY A 252 -3.83 1.98 5.81
CA GLY A 252 -5.20 2.49 5.84
C GLY A 252 -5.38 3.83 5.12
N PRO A 253 -6.54 4.49 5.30
CA PRO A 253 -6.97 5.62 4.47
C PRO A 253 -6.18 6.91 4.72
N ARG A 254 -5.43 6.97 5.83
CA ARG A 254 -4.55 8.10 6.19
C ARG A 254 -3.07 7.76 6.01
N GLY A 255 -2.76 6.61 5.39
CA GLY A 255 -1.40 6.09 5.36
C GLY A 255 -0.40 6.86 4.52
N GLY A 256 -0.85 7.73 3.61
CA GLY A 256 0.04 8.65 2.92
C GLY A 256 0.50 9.83 3.81
N GLU A 257 -0.36 10.29 4.71
CA GLU A 257 -0.21 11.51 5.52
C GLU A 257 0.79 11.40 6.68
#